data_AF-A0A1I3MFE6-F1
#
_entry.id   AF-A0A1I3MFE6-F1
#
_cell.length_a   1.000
_cell.length_b   1.000
_cell.length_c   1.000
_cell.angle_alpha   90.00
_cell.angle_beta   90.00
_cell.angle_gamma   90.00
#
_symmetry.space_group_name_H-M   'P 1'
#
loop_
_entity.id
_entity.type
_entity.pdbx_description
1 polymer ?
#
loop_
_entity_poly.entity_id
_entity_poly.type
_entity_poly.pdbx_seq_one_letter_code
_entity_poly.pdbx_strand_id
1 'polypeptide(L)'
;MLPQSDSTHRLMRSLLALLLLLAAATGAKADTCQSAPTRDCVLEMAFEVAADETSSDGAFFVQDLLDIARIVESSGTIPMEDFAPIFFDRLQARVPSGSTQLSLLSGRACGLIYGPGPVMSARLIDHLSSLEATVTDEDRRFDDRLDASGAIARCLGARGDMAGLETHLADHPDRVFSAATALALAGHLDEARSLTSLMPEFPEKHQVEWFGFRHVLATGEIDALIATISALPKAQMRYHWLGYATERAATPAQKDRLKAYANELAAEVDGPLPRRLFGILVKDAAKDGDWEGTLDLVARVAPDPLNADYVQEAFAILAGVTGDYDMLSGVIGTADLEDIRTKHKTAAIAAAAARAAHGAGRTDLDDLLDHLDFDLRMPTLAAWATAQFDAGDIAGGTATYRQFRALGPLPRETFRQFRDLSRALAKAGHTSDAIHIATAYRDAPLLAEIAVTLDCPSAALSAQARVTLNRAPLRRAARACAGGCTRVCTAGVRGVYLG
;
A
#
# COMPACT_ATOMS: atom_id res chain seq x y z
N MET A 1 34.83 56.30 10.57
CA MET A 1 33.68 55.85 11.38
C MET A 1 32.42 56.14 10.59
N LEU A 2 31.91 55.15 9.87
CA LEU A 2 30.62 55.25 9.16
C LEU A 2 29.52 54.78 10.12
N PRO A 3 28.39 55.50 10.23
CA PRO A 3 27.28 55.07 11.07
C PRO A 3 26.69 53.79 10.48
N GLN A 4 26.84 52.68 11.18
CA GLN A 4 26.13 51.43 10.88
C GLN A 4 24.63 51.73 10.89
N SER A 5 23.97 51.54 9.76
CA SER A 5 22.55 51.88 9.60
C SER A 5 21.70 50.96 10.46
N ASP A 6 21.04 51.55 11.45
CA ASP A 6 20.08 50.92 12.36
C ASP A 6 18.85 50.29 11.65
N SER A 7 18.72 50.50 10.33
CA SER A 7 17.63 50.00 9.49
C SER A 7 17.76 48.53 9.11
N THR A 8 18.97 48.02 8.85
CA THR A 8 19.20 46.61 8.47
C THR A 8 18.94 45.66 9.63
N HIS A 9 19.28 46.07 10.86
CA HIS A 9 18.97 45.28 12.06
C HIS A 9 17.47 45.23 12.37
N ARG A 10 16.70 46.29 12.09
CA ARG A 10 15.24 46.27 12.25
C ARG A 10 14.58 45.35 11.23
N LEU A 11 15.00 45.41 9.96
CA LEU A 11 14.50 44.52 8.90
C LEU A 11 14.78 43.04 9.20
N MET A 12 16.00 42.70 9.64
CA MET A 12 16.33 41.31 10.01
C MET A 12 15.50 40.81 11.20
N ARG A 13 15.25 41.65 12.22
CA ARG A 13 14.44 41.28 13.39
C ARG A 13 12.96 41.09 13.02
N SER A 14 12.41 41.96 12.17
CA SER A 14 11.05 41.80 11.67
C SER A 14 10.90 40.55 10.79
N LEU A 15 11.88 40.24 9.95
CA LEU A 15 11.89 39.03 9.13
C LEU A 15 11.98 37.77 10.00
N LEU A 16 12.87 37.76 11.00
CA LEU A 16 13.02 36.63 11.93
C LEU A 16 11.75 36.43 12.78
N ALA A 17 11.14 37.51 13.27
CA ALA A 17 9.89 37.44 14.01
C ALA A 17 8.73 36.92 13.15
N LEU A 18 8.65 37.34 11.89
CA LEU A 18 7.66 36.84 10.93
C LEU A 18 7.89 35.35 10.64
N LEU A 19 9.15 34.91 10.45
CA LEU A 19 9.50 33.50 10.25
C LEU A 19 9.17 32.65 11.48
N LEU A 20 9.42 33.15 12.69
CA LEU A 20 9.07 32.47 13.94
C LEU A 20 7.55 32.40 14.14
N LEU A 21 6.81 33.45 13.78
CA LEU A 21 5.33 33.45 13.83
C LEU A 21 4.71 32.49 12.81
N LEU A 22 5.27 32.42 11.60
CA LEU A 22 4.85 31.48 10.57
C LEU A 22 5.11 30.03 11.01
N ALA A 23 6.30 29.75 11.57
CA ALA A 23 6.64 28.42 12.09
C ALA A 23 5.77 28.01 13.29
N ALA A 24 5.42 28.96 14.17
CA ALA A 24 4.52 28.71 15.29
C ALA A 24 3.07 28.46 14.84
N ALA A 25 2.60 29.15 13.80
CA ALA A 25 1.26 28.95 13.25
C ALA A 25 1.11 27.58 12.56
N THR A 26 2.13 27.13 11.82
CA THR A 26 2.15 25.78 11.23
C THR A 26 2.24 24.69 12.29
N GLY A 27 3.06 24.88 13.34
CA GLY A 27 3.15 23.96 14.47
C GLY A 27 1.83 23.83 15.24
N ALA A 28 1.16 24.95 15.52
CA ALA A 28 -0.12 24.96 16.21
C ALA A 28 -1.23 24.22 15.44
N LYS A 29 -1.25 24.29 14.10
CA LYS A 29 -2.22 23.59 13.27
C LYS A 29 -2.00 22.06 13.31
N ALA A 30 -0.75 21.62 13.24
CA ALA A 30 -0.39 20.19 13.35
C ALA A 30 -0.76 19.61 14.72
N ASP A 31 -0.47 20.34 15.81
CA ASP A 31 -0.81 19.94 17.18
C ASP A 31 -2.33 19.87 17.42
N THR A 32 -3.09 20.79 16.81
CA THR A 32 -4.57 20.78 16.87
C THR A 32 -5.14 19.60 16.07
N CYS A 33 -4.56 19.28 14.92
CA CYS A 33 -4.98 18.14 14.12
C CYS A 33 -4.77 16.80 14.82
N GLN A 34 -3.66 16.66 15.56
CA GLN A 34 -3.34 15.41 16.27
C GLN A 34 -4.21 15.19 17.51
N SER A 35 -4.64 16.25 18.19
CA SER A 35 -5.44 16.17 19.41
C SER A 35 -6.94 16.02 19.16
N ALA A 36 -7.44 16.56 18.03
CA ALA A 36 -8.83 16.41 17.61
C ALA A 36 -8.90 16.17 16.08
N PRO A 37 -8.53 14.97 15.61
CA PRO A 37 -8.41 14.70 14.18
C PRO A 37 -9.78 14.72 13.50
N THR A 38 -9.93 15.62 12.53
CA THR A 38 -11.03 15.62 11.57
C THR A 38 -10.52 15.13 10.22
N ARG A 39 -11.39 14.56 9.38
CA ARG A 39 -11.03 14.11 8.02
C ARG A 39 -10.31 15.22 7.25
N ASP A 40 -10.91 16.40 7.17
CA ASP A 40 -10.39 17.52 6.37
C ASP A 40 -9.03 17.99 6.90
N CYS A 41 -8.86 17.99 8.22
CA CYS A 41 -7.59 18.34 8.83
C CYS A 41 -6.48 17.32 8.48
N VAL A 42 -6.77 16.03 8.57
CA VAL A 42 -5.78 14.99 8.27
C VAL A 42 -5.44 14.94 6.78
N LEU A 43 -6.43 15.17 5.92
CA LEU A 43 -6.23 15.28 4.47
C LEU A 43 -5.37 16.49 4.11
N GLU A 44 -5.57 17.62 4.79
CA GLU A 44 -4.71 18.80 4.64
C GLU A 44 -3.26 18.49 5.05
N MET A 45 -3.04 17.75 6.15
CA MET A 45 -1.69 17.31 6.50
C MET A 45 -1.09 16.38 5.42
N ALA A 46 -1.89 15.51 4.80
CA ALA A 46 -1.41 14.66 3.70
C ALA A 46 -0.89 15.52 2.54
N PHE A 47 -1.60 16.57 2.17
CA PHE A 47 -1.14 17.53 1.15
C PHE A 47 0.11 18.30 1.58
N GLU A 48 0.17 18.76 2.83
CA GLU A 48 1.34 19.45 3.37
C GLU A 48 2.58 18.54 3.34
N VAL A 49 2.44 17.27 3.75
CA VAL A 49 3.51 16.27 3.72
C VAL A 49 3.98 15.98 2.31
N ALA A 50 3.06 15.80 1.35
CA ALA A 50 3.41 15.60 -0.06
C ALA A 50 4.19 16.81 -0.61
N ALA A 51 3.77 18.03 -0.24
CA ALA A 51 4.38 19.26 -0.74
C ALA A 51 5.78 19.55 -0.16
N ASP A 52 6.05 19.06 1.05
CA ASP A 52 7.31 19.26 1.80
C ASP A 52 8.45 18.32 1.33
N GLU A 53 8.20 17.47 0.34
CA GLU A 53 9.26 16.69 -0.29
C GLU A 53 10.29 17.61 -0.97
N THR A 54 11.53 17.46 -0.53
CA THR A 54 12.69 18.27 -0.95
C THR A 54 13.24 17.88 -2.32
N SER A 55 12.61 16.94 -3.02
CA SER A 55 13.06 16.57 -4.36
C SER A 55 12.83 17.74 -5.33
N SER A 56 13.89 18.11 -6.05
CA SER A 56 13.86 19.20 -7.03
C SER A 56 12.90 18.95 -8.19
N ASP A 57 12.57 17.69 -8.44
CA ASP A 57 11.96 17.27 -9.70
C ASP A 57 10.43 17.17 -9.62
N GLY A 58 9.80 17.38 -8.46
CA GLY A 58 8.33 17.39 -8.29
C GLY A 58 7.61 16.05 -8.57
N ALA A 59 8.36 15.04 -9.02
CA ALA A 59 7.88 13.73 -9.42
C ALA A 59 7.19 12.94 -8.29
N PHE A 60 7.78 12.94 -7.09
CA PHE A 60 7.24 12.23 -5.95
C PHE A 60 6.00 12.95 -5.38
N PHE A 61 6.04 14.29 -5.29
CA PHE A 61 4.85 15.10 -4.99
C PHE A 61 3.65 14.78 -5.88
N VAL A 62 3.84 14.72 -7.21
CA VAL A 62 2.74 14.39 -8.14
C VAL A 62 2.25 12.95 -7.93
N GLN A 63 3.16 12.01 -7.65
CA GLN A 63 2.77 10.63 -7.32
C GLN A 63 1.95 10.57 -6.03
N ASP A 64 2.36 11.27 -4.98
CA ASP A 64 1.64 11.33 -3.71
C ASP A 64 0.26 11.96 -3.88
N LEU A 65 0.15 13.05 -4.65
CA LEU A 65 -1.15 13.64 -4.97
C LEU A 65 -2.08 12.63 -5.67
N LEU A 66 -1.57 11.90 -6.67
CA LEU A 66 -2.34 10.88 -7.40
C LEU A 66 -2.75 9.72 -6.47
N ASP A 67 -1.87 9.31 -5.56
CA ASP A 67 -2.16 8.28 -4.56
C ASP A 67 -3.25 8.75 -3.58
N ILE A 68 -3.19 10.00 -3.12
CA ILE A 68 -4.24 10.62 -2.30
C ILE A 68 -5.56 10.60 -3.07
N ALA A 69 -5.58 11.06 -4.32
CA ALA A 69 -6.79 11.08 -5.15
C ALA A 69 -7.40 9.68 -5.31
N ARG A 70 -6.56 8.67 -5.59
CA ARG A 70 -6.96 7.26 -5.65
C ARG A 70 -7.59 6.78 -4.34
N ILE A 71 -6.99 7.09 -3.20
CA ILE A 71 -7.50 6.70 -1.89
C ILE A 71 -8.84 7.36 -1.61
N VAL A 72 -8.96 8.67 -1.85
CA VAL A 72 -10.21 9.40 -1.62
C VAL A 72 -11.32 8.87 -2.52
N GLU A 73 -11.07 8.71 -3.81
CA GLU A 73 -12.06 8.21 -4.76
C GLU A 73 -12.51 6.78 -4.44
N SER A 74 -11.56 5.86 -4.20
CA SER A 74 -11.87 4.47 -3.85
C SER A 74 -12.60 4.33 -2.52
N SER A 75 -12.44 5.29 -1.60
CA SER A 75 -13.21 5.32 -0.36
C SER A 75 -14.70 5.66 -0.58
N GLY A 76 -15.02 6.45 -1.62
CA GLY A 76 -16.36 7.01 -1.84
C GLY A 76 -16.89 7.90 -0.72
N THR A 77 -16.03 8.31 0.22
CA THR A 77 -16.42 9.11 1.40
C THR A 77 -16.43 10.62 1.13
N ILE A 78 -15.66 11.07 0.15
CA ILE A 78 -15.62 12.46 -0.32
C ILE A 78 -16.04 12.46 -1.80
N PRO A 79 -17.07 13.23 -2.18
CA PRO A 79 -17.44 13.38 -3.58
C PRO A 79 -16.28 13.97 -4.40
N MET A 80 -16.02 13.42 -5.59
CA MET A 80 -14.90 13.86 -6.44
C MET A 80 -15.11 15.26 -7.02
N GLU A 81 -16.35 15.72 -7.13
CA GLU A 81 -16.69 17.10 -7.46
C GLU A 81 -16.18 18.13 -6.43
N ASP A 82 -16.09 17.74 -5.16
CA ASP A 82 -15.59 18.57 -4.08
C ASP A 82 -14.06 18.43 -3.93
N PHE A 83 -13.54 17.22 -4.13
CA PHE A 83 -12.11 16.93 -3.95
C PHE A 83 -11.24 17.37 -5.14
N ALA A 84 -11.69 17.16 -6.38
CA ALA A 84 -10.87 17.42 -7.57
C ALA A 84 -10.40 18.90 -7.69
N PRO A 85 -11.23 19.92 -7.40
CA PRO A 85 -10.76 21.31 -7.38
C PRO A 85 -9.59 21.52 -6.41
N ILE A 86 -9.68 20.96 -5.21
CA ILE A 86 -8.60 21.04 -4.20
C ILE A 86 -7.34 20.38 -4.74
N PHE A 87 -7.45 19.18 -5.31
CA PHE A 87 -6.30 18.49 -5.92
C PHE A 87 -5.60 19.36 -6.96
N PHE A 88 -6.34 19.94 -7.91
CA PHE A 88 -5.75 20.73 -8.99
C PHE A 88 -5.20 22.07 -8.48
N ASP A 89 -5.84 22.69 -7.49
CA ASP A 89 -5.32 23.88 -6.83
C ASP A 89 -3.97 23.60 -6.14
N ARG A 90 -3.83 22.47 -5.46
CA ARG A 90 -2.56 22.05 -4.83
C ARG A 90 -1.48 21.76 -5.88
N LEU A 91 -1.84 21.07 -6.96
CA LEU A 91 -0.92 20.82 -8.07
C LEU A 91 -0.43 22.13 -8.69
N GLN A 92 -1.34 23.04 -9.03
CA GLN A 92 -1.04 24.34 -9.63
C GLN A 92 -0.20 25.23 -8.71
N ALA A 93 -0.48 25.24 -7.41
CA ALA A 93 0.28 26.03 -6.43
C ALA A 93 1.74 25.56 -6.35
N ARG A 94 2.00 24.26 -6.43
CA ARG A 94 3.36 23.69 -6.30
C ARG A 94 4.12 23.62 -7.63
N VAL A 95 3.42 23.36 -8.73
CA VAL A 95 3.96 23.22 -10.08
C VAL A 95 3.21 24.20 -11.00
N PRO A 96 3.51 25.51 -10.95
CA PRO A 96 2.71 26.50 -11.66
C PRO A 96 2.87 26.47 -13.19
N SER A 97 3.99 25.94 -13.69
CA SER A 97 4.26 25.83 -15.13
C SER A 97 3.44 24.72 -15.77
N GLY A 98 2.63 25.05 -16.77
CA GLY A 98 1.78 24.09 -17.48
C GLY A 98 2.57 23.00 -18.21
N SER A 99 3.69 23.36 -18.86
CA SER A 99 4.57 22.39 -19.52
C SER A 99 5.23 21.44 -18.51
N THR A 100 5.63 21.96 -17.34
CA THR A 100 6.15 21.11 -16.25
C THR A 100 5.08 20.20 -15.68
N GLN A 101 3.86 20.68 -15.45
CA GLN A 101 2.74 19.83 -15.02
C GLN A 101 2.49 18.71 -16.03
N LEU A 102 2.45 19.06 -17.32
CA LEU A 102 2.23 18.07 -18.37
C LEU A 102 3.32 17.00 -18.36
N SER A 103 4.59 17.38 -18.29
CA SER A 103 5.72 16.44 -18.23
C SER A 103 5.65 15.51 -17.01
N LEU A 104 5.24 16.04 -15.84
CA LEU A 104 5.13 15.23 -14.62
C LEU A 104 3.93 14.27 -14.66
N LEU A 105 2.79 14.74 -15.17
CA LEU A 105 1.55 13.96 -15.28
C LEU A 105 1.60 12.96 -16.44
N SER A 106 2.24 13.27 -17.57
CA SER A 106 2.30 12.39 -18.74
C SER A 106 2.94 11.03 -18.43
N GLY A 107 3.84 10.97 -17.45
CA GLY A 107 4.42 9.72 -16.94
C GLY A 107 3.66 9.01 -15.82
N ARG A 108 2.67 9.65 -15.17
CA ARG A 108 2.08 9.18 -13.89
C ARG A 108 0.57 9.16 -13.84
N ALA A 109 -0.10 10.07 -14.53
CA ALA A 109 -1.55 10.16 -14.57
C ALA A 109 -2.13 8.83 -15.07
N CYS A 110 -3.11 8.34 -14.31
CA CYS A 110 -3.76 7.05 -14.53
C CYS A 110 -2.75 5.91 -14.68
N GLY A 111 -1.62 6.00 -13.97
CA GLY A 111 -0.48 5.09 -14.10
C GLY A 111 -0.80 3.64 -13.76
N LEU A 112 0.06 2.74 -14.25
CA LEU A 112 -0.17 1.28 -14.30
C LEU A 112 -0.22 0.57 -12.93
N ILE A 113 -0.03 1.27 -11.82
CA ILE A 113 0.00 0.63 -10.49
C ILE A 113 -0.82 1.42 -9.47
N TYR A 114 -0.86 2.75 -9.61
CA TYR A 114 -1.42 3.65 -8.60
C TYR A 114 -2.25 4.80 -9.20
N GLY A 115 -2.88 4.59 -10.37
CA GLY A 115 -3.79 5.57 -10.95
C GLY A 115 -5.05 5.81 -10.09
N PRO A 116 -5.66 7.00 -10.15
CA PRO A 116 -6.94 7.26 -9.50
C PRO A 116 -8.07 6.54 -10.24
N GLY A 117 -9.28 6.58 -9.68
CA GLY A 117 -10.45 5.94 -10.26
C GLY A 117 -11.01 6.69 -11.48
N PRO A 118 -12.20 6.28 -11.96
CA PRO A 118 -12.74 6.69 -13.25
C PRO A 118 -13.18 8.17 -13.27
N VAL A 119 -13.69 8.70 -12.17
CA VAL A 119 -14.16 10.09 -12.09
C VAL A 119 -12.97 11.03 -12.11
N MET A 120 -11.94 10.75 -11.31
CA MET A 120 -10.73 11.56 -11.35
C MET A 120 -9.97 11.39 -12.66
N SER A 121 -9.96 10.18 -13.25
CA SER A 121 -9.39 9.94 -14.58
C SER A 121 -10.05 10.81 -15.65
N ALA A 122 -11.37 11.04 -15.58
CA ALA A 122 -12.05 11.96 -16.49
C ALA A 122 -11.56 13.41 -16.32
N ARG A 123 -11.42 13.87 -15.07
CA ARG A 123 -10.88 15.21 -14.79
C ARG A 123 -9.43 15.37 -15.25
N LEU A 124 -8.62 14.32 -15.12
CA LEU A 124 -7.24 14.30 -15.59
C LEU A 124 -7.16 14.39 -17.12
N ILE A 125 -8.06 13.74 -17.86
CA ILE A 125 -8.12 13.88 -19.34
C ILE A 125 -8.37 15.33 -19.73
N ASP A 126 -9.37 15.98 -19.12
CA ASP A 126 -9.70 17.38 -19.40
C ASP A 126 -8.51 18.29 -19.09
N HIS A 127 -7.86 18.10 -17.93
CA HIS A 127 -6.70 18.88 -17.50
C HIS A 127 -5.50 18.68 -18.42
N LEU A 128 -5.15 17.43 -18.75
CA LEU A 128 -4.05 17.09 -19.65
C LEU A 128 -4.24 17.70 -21.04
N SER A 129 -5.46 17.62 -21.58
CA SER A 129 -5.81 18.21 -22.88
C SER A 129 -5.67 19.73 -22.86
N SER A 130 -6.11 20.36 -21.77
CA SER A 130 -5.95 21.81 -21.57
C SER A 130 -4.47 22.21 -21.45
N LEU A 131 -3.65 21.43 -20.74
CA LEU A 131 -2.22 21.70 -20.62
C LEU A 131 -1.52 21.58 -21.97
N GLU A 132 -1.77 20.49 -22.71
CA GLU A 132 -1.18 20.24 -24.02
C GLU A 132 -1.52 21.34 -25.03
N ALA A 133 -2.74 21.88 -24.99
CA ALA A 133 -3.15 23.02 -25.83
C ALA A 133 -2.38 24.31 -25.53
N THR A 134 -1.77 24.43 -24.35
CA THR A 134 -0.95 25.59 -23.96
C THR A 134 0.55 25.41 -24.22
N VAL A 135 0.99 24.21 -24.61
CA VAL A 135 2.40 23.92 -24.89
C VAL A 135 2.85 24.58 -26.18
N THR A 136 3.93 25.35 -26.10
CA THR A 136 4.52 26.05 -27.25
C THR A 136 5.59 25.21 -27.95
N ASP A 137 5.97 25.60 -29.17
CA ASP A 137 7.11 24.99 -29.88
C ASP A 137 8.45 25.25 -29.18
N GLU A 138 8.53 26.26 -28.32
CA GLU A 138 9.72 26.50 -27.50
C GLU A 138 9.80 25.50 -26.36
N ASP A 139 8.68 25.24 -25.66
CA ASP A 139 8.61 24.19 -24.64
C ASP A 139 9.03 22.82 -25.21
N ARG A 140 8.53 22.46 -26.40
CA ARG A 140 8.86 21.19 -27.08
C ARG A 140 10.33 21.07 -27.50
N ARG A 141 11.05 22.19 -27.64
CA ARG A 141 12.51 22.14 -27.88
C ARG A 141 13.29 21.77 -26.63
N PHE A 142 12.77 22.08 -25.44
CA PHE A 142 13.41 21.76 -24.17
C PHE A 142 13.00 20.39 -23.63
N ASP A 143 11.79 19.94 -23.92
CA ASP A 143 11.30 18.60 -23.59
C ASP A 143 10.42 18.06 -24.75
N ASP A 144 10.98 17.14 -25.54
CA ASP A 144 10.28 16.49 -26.65
C ASP A 144 9.22 15.48 -26.20
N ARG A 145 9.09 15.25 -24.89
CA ARG A 145 8.15 14.31 -24.26
C ARG A 145 6.88 14.98 -23.74
N LEU A 146 6.67 16.26 -24.06
CA LEU A 146 5.45 17.00 -23.76
C LEU A 146 4.28 16.54 -24.65
N ASP A 147 3.82 15.32 -24.36
CA ASP A 147 2.76 14.62 -25.07
C ASP A 147 1.79 14.00 -24.05
N ALA A 148 0.51 14.37 -24.14
CA ALA A 148 -0.52 13.86 -23.26
C ALA A 148 -1.08 12.50 -23.69
N SER A 149 -0.86 12.09 -24.94
CA SER A 149 -1.58 10.97 -25.59
C SER A 149 -1.46 9.66 -24.82
N GLY A 150 -0.29 9.35 -24.25
CA GLY A 150 -0.08 8.15 -23.45
C GLY A 150 -0.84 8.19 -22.12
N ALA A 151 -0.92 9.35 -21.46
CA ALA A 151 -1.68 9.51 -20.23
C ALA A 151 -3.19 9.52 -20.48
N ILE A 152 -3.64 10.17 -21.56
CA ILE A 152 -5.04 10.16 -22.00
C ILE A 152 -5.49 8.72 -22.29
N ALA A 153 -4.71 7.95 -23.06
CA ALA A 153 -5.00 6.54 -23.33
C ALA A 153 -5.14 5.72 -22.04
N ARG A 154 -4.26 5.93 -21.04
CA ARG A 154 -4.39 5.27 -19.74
C ARG A 154 -5.64 5.70 -18.99
N CYS A 155 -5.96 6.99 -18.96
CA CYS A 155 -7.14 7.48 -18.26
C CYS A 155 -8.45 7.02 -18.91
N LEU A 156 -8.52 6.93 -20.23
CA LEU A 156 -9.65 6.35 -20.95
C LEU A 156 -9.80 4.86 -20.62
N GLY A 157 -8.69 4.11 -20.58
CA GLY A 157 -8.69 2.71 -20.17
C GLY A 157 -9.09 2.52 -18.71
N ALA A 158 -8.63 3.37 -17.79
CA ALA A 158 -9.01 3.33 -16.38
C ALA A 158 -10.51 3.61 -16.16
N ARG A 159 -11.16 4.30 -17.10
CA ARG A 159 -12.60 4.55 -17.13
C ARG A 159 -13.41 3.45 -17.82
N GLY A 160 -12.77 2.55 -18.55
CA GLY A 160 -13.45 1.63 -19.45
C GLY A 160 -14.11 2.31 -20.65
N ASP A 161 -13.66 3.51 -21.03
CA ASP A 161 -14.23 4.28 -22.15
C ASP A 161 -13.70 3.74 -23.49
N MET A 162 -14.28 2.63 -23.95
CA MET A 162 -13.85 1.97 -25.20
C MET A 162 -14.08 2.82 -26.43
N ALA A 163 -15.17 3.59 -26.50
CA ALA A 163 -15.43 4.47 -27.65
C ALA A 163 -14.41 5.62 -27.73
N GLY A 164 -14.07 6.21 -26.57
CA GLY A 164 -13.00 7.19 -26.47
C GLY A 164 -11.64 6.60 -26.81
N LEU A 165 -11.33 5.38 -26.35
CA LEU A 165 -10.10 4.67 -26.68
C LEU A 165 -9.98 4.37 -28.18
N GLU A 166 -11.03 3.88 -28.81
CA GLU A 166 -11.04 3.59 -30.26
C GLU A 166 -10.74 4.85 -31.08
N THR A 167 -11.39 5.96 -30.73
CA THR A 167 -11.16 7.26 -31.36
C THR A 167 -9.70 7.71 -31.14
N HIS A 168 -9.21 7.64 -29.91
CA HIS A 168 -7.86 8.08 -29.56
C HIS A 168 -6.76 7.22 -30.19
N LEU A 169 -6.93 5.90 -30.22
CA LEU A 169 -5.97 4.96 -30.80
C LEU A 169 -5.95 4.97 -32.34
N ALA A 170 -7.02 5.45 -32.99
CA ALA A 170 -7.01 5.68 -34.43
C ALA A 170 -5.96 6.74 -34.82
N ASP A 171 -5.82 7.78 -33.99
CA ASP A 171 -4.83 8.85 -34.18
C ASP A 171 -3.47 8.52 -33.53
N HIS A 172 -3.45 7.67 -32.48
CA HIS A 172 -2.27 7.31 -31.70
C HIS A 172 -2.10 5.79 -31.51
N PRO A 173 -1.86 5.02 -32.58
CA PRO A 173 -1.84 3.55 -32.51
C PRO A 173 -0.71 2.99 -31.62
N ASP A 174 0.39 3.72 -31.44
CA ASP A 174 1.50 3.32 -30.56
C ASP A 174 1.12 3.35 -29.06
N ARG A 175 -0.03 3.92 -28.70
CA ARG A 175 -0.54 4.00 -27.32
C ARG A 175 -1.37 2.79 -26.89
N VAL A 176 -1.53 1.79 -27.76
CA VAL A 176 -2.34 0.60 -27.48
C VAL A 176 -1.90 -0.16 -26.22
N PHE A 177 -0.59 -0.24 -25.96
CA PHE A 177 -0.08 -0.89 -24.74
C PHE A 177 -0.51 -0.15 -23.47
N SER A 178 -0.49 1.18 -23.50
CA SER A 178 -0.93 2.03 -22.38
C SER A 178 -2.42 1.84 -22.09
N ALA A 179 -3.25 1.82 -23.14
CA ALA A 179 -4.68 1.58 -23.04
C ALA A 179 -5.00 0.18 -22.49
N ALA A 180 -4.42 -0.86 -23.09
CA ALA A 180 -4.66 -2.26 -22.71
C ALA A 180 -4.27 -2.53 -21.26
N THR A 181 -3.15 -1.95 -20.80
CA THR A 181 -2.73 -2.08 -19.41
C THR A 181 -3.71 -1.41 -18.44
N ALA A 182 -4.15 -0.18 -18.75
CA ALA A 182 -5.07 0.54 -17.88
C ALA A 182 -6.44 -0.14 -17.78
N LEU A 183 -6.95 -0.68 -18.89
CA LEU A 183 -8.15 -1.53 -18.90
C LEU A 183 -7.97 -2.75 -18.00
N ALA A 184 -6.84 -3.44 -18.10
CA ALA A 184 -6.58 -4.64 -17.31
C ALA A 184 -6.54 -4.36 -15.80
N LEU A 185 -6.00 -3.21 -15.38
CA LEU A 185 -6.00 -2.76 -13.99
C LEU A 185 -7.38 -2.38 -13.46
N ALA A 186 -8.16 -1.71 -14.32
CA ALA A 186 -9.53 -1.31 -14.00
C ALA A 186 -10.50 -2.50 -13.98
N GLY A 187 -10.11 -3.64 -14.58
CA GLY A 187 -10.91 -4.87 -14.59
C GLY A 187 -11.63 -5.16 -15.89
N HIS A 188 -11.41 -4.34 -16.91
CA HIS A 188 -11.92 -4.54 -18.27
C HIS A 188 -11.03 -5.57 -18.99
N LEU A 189 -11.01 -6.80 -18.48
CA LEU A 189 -10.04 -7.82 -18.91
C LEU A 189 -10.28 -8.30 -20.34
N ASP A 190 -11.53 -8.39 -20.77
CA ASP A 190 -11.86 -8.83 -22.12
C ASP A 190 -11.53 -7.75 -23.15
N GLU A 191 -11.78 -6.49 -22.82
CA GLU A 191 -11.36 -5.33 -23.61
C GLU A 191 -9.83 -5.19 -23.65
N ALA A 192 -9.15 -5.37 -22.51
CA ALA A 192 -7.69 -5.38 -22.46
C ALA A 192 -7.11 -6.47 -23.37
N ARG A 193 -7.69 -7.68 -23.33
CA ARG A 193 -7.29 -8.81 -24.19
C ARG A 193 -7.55 -8.53 -25.65
N SER A 194 -8.67 -7.91 -26.02
CA SER A 194 -8.97 -7.59 -27.42
C SER A 194 -7.91 -6.66 -28.01
N LEU A 195 -7.43 -5.68 -27.22
CA LEU A 195 -6.35 -4.77 -27.62
C LEU A 195 -4.98 -5.47 -27.74
N THR A 196 -4.74 -6.58 -27.04
CA THR A 196 -3.47 -7.33 -27.20
C THR A 196 -3.25 -7.89 -28.61
N SER A 197 -4.32 -8.05 -29.40
CA SER A 197 -4.21 -8.47 -30.82
C SER A 197 -3.52 -7.43 -31.70
N LEU A 198 -3.54 -6.16 -31.30
CA LEU A 198 -2.95 -5.02 -32.00
C LEU A 198 -1.50 -4.76 -31.57
N MET A 199 -0.98 -5.52 -30.60
CA MET A 199 0.34 -5.33 -30.01
C MET A 199 1.37 -6.29 -30.63
N PRO A 200 2.66 -5.89 -30.72
CA PRO A 200 3.74 -6.82 -31.06
C PRO A 200 3.77 -8.00 -30.07
N GLU A 201 4.23 -9.15 -30.55
CA GLU A 201 4.47 -10.33 -29.71
C GLU A 201 5.64 -10.05 -28.75
N PHE A 202 5.41 -10.26 -27.44
CA PHE A 202 6.37 -10.27 -26.33
C PHE A 202 7.41 -9.11 -26.26
N PRO A 203 7.54 -8.37 -25.14
CA PRO A 203 7.05 -8.64 -23.76
C PRO A 203 5.73 -7.96 -23.37
N GLU A 204 5.14 -7.12 -24.20
CA GLU A 204 4.06 -6.21 -23.80
C GLU A 204 2.74 -6.95 -23.51
N LYS A 205 2.39 -7.98 -24.31
CA LYS A 205 1.18 -8.79 -24.07
C LYS A 205 1.19 -9.47 -22.70
N HIS A 206 2.34 -10.01 -22.31
CA HIS A 206 2.52 -10.63 -21.00
C HIS A 206 2.41 -9.62 -19.85
N GLN A 207 2.80 -8.36 -20.07
CA GLN A 207 2.58 -7.32 -19.07
C GLN A 207 1.08 -7.01 -18.90
N VAL A 208 0.30 -6.92 -19.98
CA VAL A 208 -1.16 -6.71 -19.89
C VAL A 208 -1.83 -7.85 -19.13
N GLU A 209 -1.49 -9.10 -19.45
CA GLU A 209 -1.94 -10.25 -18.65
C GLU A 209 -1.52 -10.11 -17.18
N TRP A 210 -0.31 -9.57 -16.94
CA TRP A 210 0.17 -9.38 -15.58
C TRP A 210 -0.68 -8.42 -14.76
N PHE A 211 -1.12 -7.34 -15.39
CA PHE A 211 -2.01 -6.37 -14.79
C PHE A 211 -3.41 -6.95 -14.56
N GLY A 212 -3.93 -7.72 -15.50
CA GLY A 212 -5.22 -8.39 -15.35
C GLY A 212 -5.24 -9.38 -14.18
N PHE A 213 -4.15 -10.12 -13.98
CA PHE A 213 -3.98 -10.99 -12.82
C PHE A 213 -4.12 -10.23 -11.50
N ARG A 214 -3.51 -9.05 -11.39
CA ARG A 214 -3.58 -8.23 -10.17
C ARG A 214 -5.00 -7.79 -9.86
N HIS A 215 -5.78 -7.50 -10.90
CA HIS A 215 -7.19 -7.19 -10.75
C HIS A 215 -7.99 -8.38 -10.21
N VAL A 216 -7.88 -9.56 -10.82
CA VAL A 216 -8.57 -10.79 -10.37
C VAL A 216 -8.24 -11.13 -8.91
N LEU A 217 -6.98 -10.94 -8.53
CA LEU A 217 -6.55 -11.11 -7.14
C LEU A 217 -7.21 -10.11 -6.19
N ALA A 218 -7.39 -8.86 -6.62
CA ALA A 218 -8.03 -7.81 -5.83
C ALA A 218 -9.56 -7.99 -5.71
N THR A 219 -10.23 -8.50 -6.74
CA THR A 219 -11.68 -8.81 -6.71
C THR A 219 -12.01 -10.09 -5.96
N GLY A 220 -11.00 -10.94 -5.74
CA GLY A 220 -11.13 -12.15 -4.94
C GLY A 220 -11.70 -13.34 -5.68
N GLU A 221 -11.71 -13.31 -7.02
CA GLU A 221 -12.13 -14.41 -7.89
C GLU A 221 -11.03 -15.49 -7.98
N ILE A 222 -10.78 -16.17 -6.86
CA ILE A 222 -9.62 -17.07 -6.72
C ILE A 222 -9.64 -18.25 -7.69
N ASP A 223 -10.80 -18.81 -8.03
CA ASP A 223 -10.85 -19.92 -8.99
C ASP A 223 -10.52 -19.44 -10.42
N ALA A 224 -10.96 -18.24 -10.81
CA ALA A 224 -10.55 -17.62 -12.08
C ALA A 224 -9.05 -17.31 -12.10
N LEU A 225 -8.50 -16.90 -10.95
CA LEU A 225 -7.06 -16.70 -10.77
C LEU A 225 -6.29 -18.00 -10.96
N ILE A 226 -6.71 -19.09 -10.31
CA ILE A 226 -6.08 -20.41 -10.44
C ILE A 226 -6.16 -20.91 -11.88
N ALA A 227 -7.31 -20.77 -12.55
CA ALA A 227 -7.46 -21.12 -13.96
C ALA A 227 -6.47 -20.34 -14.85
N THR A 228 -6.32 -19.03 -14.58
CA THR A 228 -5.35 -18.17 -15.28
C THR A 228 -3.92 -18.62 -15.04
N ILE A 229 -3.54 -18.94 -13.79
CA ILE A 229 -2.21 -19.47 -13.46
C ILE A 229 -1.98 -20.80 -14.19
N SER A 230 -2.97 -21.71 -14.15
CA SER A 230 -2.87 -23.05 -14.73
C SER A 230 -2.66 -23.03 -16.24
N ALA A 231 -3.25 -22.05 -16.93
CA ALA A 231 -3.13 -21.87 -18.38
C ALA A 231 -1.75 -21.35 -18.82
N LEU A 232 -0.88 -20.90 -17.91
CA LEU A 232 0.43 -20.36 -18.29
C LEU A 232 1.35 -21.47 -18.82
N PRO A 233 2.02 -21.24 -19.97
CA PRO A 233 2.75 -22.29 -20.67
C PRO A 233 4.03 -22.75 -19.95
N LYS A 234 4.64 -21.88 -19.12
CA LYS A 234 5.90 -22.18 -18.41
C LYS A 234 5.64 -22.43 -16.93
N ALA A 235 6.11 -23.55 -16.41
CA ALA A 235 5.99 -23.91 -15.00
C ALA A 235 6.56 -22.83 -14.05
N GLN A 236 7.70 -22.22 -14.40
CA GLN A 236 8.31 -21.16 -13.60
C GLN A 236 7.41 -19.93 -13.46
N MET A 237 6.64 -19.61 -14.51
CA MET A 237 5.65 -18.55 -14.45
C MET A 237 4.53 -18.95 -13.50
N ARG A 238 3.99 -20.17 -13.63
CA ARG A 238 2.95 -20.69 -12.71
C ARG A 238 3.36 -20.53 -11.24
N TYR A 239 4.58 -20.94 -10.88
CA TYR A 239 5.08 -20.82 -9.51
C TYR A 239 5.28 -19.37 -9.05
N HIS A 240 5.81 -18.51 -9.93
CA HIS A 240 5.98 -17.09 -9.64
C HIS A 240 4.64 -16.42 -9.34
N TRP A 241 3.67 -16.67 -10.21
CA TRP A 241 2.32 -16.13 -10.15
C TRP A 241 1.55 -16.63 -8.92
N LEU A 242 1.64 -17.93 -8.64
CA LEU A 242 1.05 -18.52 -7.44
C LEU A 242 1.66 -17.93 -6.16
N GLY A 243 2.99 -17.79 -6.09
CA GLY A 243 3.67 -17.13 -4.99
C GLY A 243 3.15 -15.71 -4.74
N TYR A 244 3.03 -14.92 -5.82
CA TYR A 244 2.50 -13.57 -5.74
C TYR A 244 1.04 -13.54 -5.25
N ALA A 245 0.18 -14.43 -5.75
CA ALA A 245 -1.22 -14.54 -5.31
C ALA A 245 -1.34 -14.88 -3.83
N THR A 246 -0.60 -15.90 -3.36
CA THR A 246 -0.69 -16.37 -1.97
C THR A 246 -0.26 -15.29 -0.97
N GLU A 247 0.78 -14.50 -1.29
CA GLU A 247 1.25 -13.39 -0.47
C GLU A 247 0.21 -12.25 -0.34
N ARG A 248 -0.67 -12.09 -1.33
CA ARG A 248 -1.60 -10.95 -1.45
C ARG A 248 -3.08 -11.31 -1.32
N ALA A 249 -3.40 -12.58 -1.16
CA ALA A 249 -4.76 -13.02 -0.91
C ALA A 249 -5.32 -12.32 0.33
N ALA A 250 -6.50 -11.71 0.17
CA ALA A 250 -7.11 -10.82 1.15
C ALA A 250 -7.73 -11.59 2.33
N THR A 251 -8.15 -12.84 2.12
CA THR A 251 -8.84 -13.64 3.15
C THR A 251 -8.16 -14.98 3.40
N PRO A 252 -8.35 -15.59 4.59
CA PRO A 252 -7.86 -16.94 4.88
C PRO A 252 -8.35 -17.98 3.87
N ALA A 253 -9.64 -17.98 3.53
CA ALA A 253 -10.22 -18.93 2.58
C ALA A 253 -9.57 -18.86 1.18
N GLN A 254 -9.21 -17.65 0.73
CA GLN A 254 -8.48 -17.47 -0.53
C GLN A 254 -7.07 -18.06 -0.45
N LYS A 255 -6.37 -17.84 0.67
CA LYS A 255 -5.04 -18.43 0.91
C LYS A 255 -5.12 -19.95 0.93
N ASP A 256 -6.10 -20.53 1.62
CA ASP A 256 -6.29 -21.97 1.70
C ASP A 256 -6.55 -22.60 0.34
N ARG A 257 -7.35 -21.95 -0.50
CA ARG A 257 -7.59 -22.39 -1.87
C ARG A 257 -6.33 -22.35 -2.74
N LEU A 258 -5.53 -21.28 -2.64
CA LEU A 258 -4.25 -21.16 -3.36
C LEU A 258 -3.19 -22.14 -2.86
N LYS A 259 -3.16 -22.43 -1.55
CA LYS A 259 -2.29 -23.45 -0.96
C LYS A 259 -2.68 -24.86 -1.41
N ALA A 260 -3.97 -25.18 -1.50
CA ALA A 260 -4.43 -26.46 -2.04
C ALA A 260 -3.90 -26.66 -3.47
N TYR A 261 -3.99 -25.63 -4.31
CA TYR A 261 -3.41 -25.67 -5.65
C TYR A 261 -1.87 -25.73 -5.65
N ALA A 262 -1.19 -25.10 -4.68
CA ALA A 262 0.25 -25.25 -4.50
C ALA A 262 0.65 -26.71 -4.17
N ASN A 263 -0.13 -27.40 -3.34
CA ASN A 263 0.08 -28.82 -3.05
C ASN A 263 -0.12 -29.70 -4.28
N GLU A 264 -1.15 -29.42 -5.10
CA GLU A 264 -1.37 -30.10 -6.38
C GLU A 264 -0.15 -29.95 -7.30
N LEU A 265 0.36 -28.74 -7.48
CA LEU A 265 1.57 -28.49 -8.29
C LEU A 265 2.83 -29.15 -7.71
N ALA A 266 2.95 -29.22 -6.39
CA ALA A 266 4.12 -29.81 -5.73
C ALA A 266 4.15 -31.34 -5.84
N ALA A 267 3.00 -31.97 -6.08
CA ALA A 267 2.90 -33.41 -6.36
C ALA A 267 3.34 -33.75 -7.79
N GLU A 268 3.29 -32.80 -8.72
CA GLU A 268 3.77 -32.95 -10.10
C GLU A 268 5.28 -32.75 -10.27
N VAL A 269 5.96 -32.23 -9.24
CA VAL A 269 7.40 -31.96 -9.28
C VAL A 269 8.19 -33.20 -8.85
N ASP A 270 8.84 -33.84 -9.83
CA ASP A 270 9.88 -34.81 -9.57
C ASP A 270 11.17 -34.11 -9.11
N GLY A 271 11.58 -34.34 -7.86
CA GLY A 271 12.82 -33.81 -7.29
C GLY A 271 12.64 -32.53 -6.46
N PRO A 272 13.63 -31.61 -6.46
CA PRO A 272 13.60 -30.45 -5.59
C PRO A 272 12.47 -29.47 -5.92
N LEU A 273 11.81 -28.94 -4.89
CA LEU A 273 10.74 -27.97 -5.07
C LEU A 273 11.27 -26.64 -5.61
N PRO A 274 10.61 -26.04 -6.63
CA PRO A 274 10.89 -24.70 -7.08
C PRO A 274 10.75 -23.70 -5.93
N ARG A 275 11.70 -22.75 -5.83
CA ARG A 275 11.80 -21.75 -4.74
C ARG A 275 10.47 -21.15 -4.29
N ARG A 276 9.63 -20.69 -5.23
CA ARG A 276 8.34 -20.04 -4.92
C ARG A 276 7.31 -21.01 -4.36
N LEU A 277 7.30 -22.25 -4.87
CA LEU A 277 6.41 -23.30 -4.39
C LEU A 277 6.83 -23.78 -3.01
N PHE A 278 8.14 -24.01 -2.82
CA PHE A 278 8.74 -24.30 -1.51
C PHE A 278 8.37 -23.22 -0.48
N GLY A 279 8.60 -21.94 -0.80
CA GLY A 279 8.33 -20.83 0.11
C GLY A 279 6.86 -20.68 0.53
N ILE A 280 5.90 -21.13 -0.30
CA ILE A 280 4.49 -21.18 0.10
C ILE A 280 4.26 -22.30 1.11
N LEU A 281 4.70 -23.51 0.77
CA LEU A 281 4.36 -24.72 1.53
C LEU A 281 5.09 -24.78 2.88
N VAL A 282 6.39 -24.45 2.90
CA VAL A 282 7.22 -24.57 4.12
C VAL A 282 6.75 -23.60 5.21
N LYS A 283 6.32 -22.39 4.84
CA LYS A 283 5.78 -21.40 5.78
C LYS A 283 4.42 -21.79 6.32
N ASP A 284 3.67 -22.59 5.57
CA ASP A 284 2.34 -23.03 5.97
C ASP A 284 2.44 -24.13 7.02
N ALA A 285 3.21 -25.18 6.73
CA ALA A 285 3.53 -26.23 7.70
C ALA A 285 4.09 -25.65 9.01
N ALA A 286 4.98 -24.66 8.91
CA ALA A 286 5.53 -23.98 10.08
C ALA A 286 4.48 -23.21 10.91
N LYS A 287 3.47 -22.60 10.27
CA LYS A 287 2.38 -21.89 10.97
C LYS A 287 1.44 -22.82 11.71
N ASP A 288 1.29 -24.04 11.21
CA ASP A 288 0.49 -25.09 11.86
C ASP A 288 1.26 -25.77 13.01
N GLY A 289 2.55 -25.41 13.20
CA GLY A 289 3.42 -26.05 14.19
C GLY A 289 3.87 -27.45 13.77
N ASP A 290 3.68 -27.83 12.51
CA ASP A 290 4.05 -29.14 11.97
C ASP A 290 5.57 -29.23 11.74
N TRP A 291 6.27 -29.67 12.78
CA TRP A 291 7.72 -29.83 12.76
C TRP A 291 8.21 -30.82 11.70
N GLU A 292 7.56 -31.99 11.64
CA GLU A 292 7.95 -33.07 10.73
C GLU A 292 7.69 -32.66 9.28
N GLY A 293 6.49 -32.15 8.98
CA GLY A 293 6.16 -31.66 7.65
C GLY A 293 7.03 -30.47 7.20
N THR A 294 7.41 -29.58 8.13
CA THR A 294 8.35 -28.49 7.82
C THR A 294 9.72 -29.04 7.44
N LEU A 295 10.27 -29.99 8.21
CA LEU A 295 11.57 -30.61 7.92
C LEU A 295 11.56 -31.42 6.63
N ASP A 296 10.48 -32.15 6.35
CA ASP A 296 10.30 -32.88 5.10
C ASP A 296 10.32 -31.94 3.88
N LEU A 297 9.65 -30.79 3.98
CA LEU A 297 9.69 -29.77 2.93
C LEU A 297 11.07 -29.15 2.78
N VAL A 298 11.78 -28.88 3.88
CA VAL A 298 13.17 -28.38 3.85
C VAL A 298 14.09 -29.40 3.18
N ALA A 299 13.93 -30.70 3.43
CA ALA A 299 14.71 -31.74 2.77
C ALA A 299 14.46 -31.83 1.25
N ARG A 300 13.29 -31.35 0.79
CA ARG A 300 12.92 -31.28 -0.63
C ARG A 300 13.37 -29.99 -1.33
N VAL A 301 14.03 -29.06 -0.65
CA VAL A 301 14.46 -27.81 -1.29
C VAL A 301 15.79 -27.99 -2.04
N ALA A 302 15.93 -27.36 -3.20
CA ALA A 302 17.23 -27.32 -3.87
C ALA A 302 18.25 -26.56 -3.00
N PRO A 303 19.52 -27.01 -2.92
CA PRO A 303 20.58 -26.29 -2.23
C PRO A 303 20.94 -25.02 -3.01
N ASP A 304 20.13 -23.98 -2.83
CA ASP A 304 20.29 -22.64 -3.39
C ASP A 304 20.35 -21.66 -2.21
N PRO A 305 21.38 -20.79 -2.13
CA PRO A 305 21.45 -19.74 -1.11
C PRO A 305 20.19 -18.88 -1.02
N LEU A 306 19.46 -18.72 -2.13
CA LEU A 306 18.20 -17.97 -2.18
C LEU A 306 17.03 -18.66 -1.46
N ASN A 307 17.15 -19.96 -1.16
CA ASN A 307 16.20 -20.71 -0.36
C ASN A 307 16.47 -20.60 1.15
N ALA A 308 17.70 -20.19 1.55
CA ALA A 308 18.05 -19.99 2.95
C ALA A 308 17.12 -18.99 3.63
N ASP A 309 16.76 -17.89 2.93
CA ASP A 309 15.80 -16.89 3.43
C ASP A 309 14.45 -17.54 3.81
N TYR A 310 13.94 -18.47 2.98
CA TYR A 310 12.65 -19.14 3.24
C TYR A 310 12.74 -20.18 4.36
N VAL A 311 13.87 -20.89 4.46
CA VAL A 311 14.13 -21.85 5.54
C VAL A 311 14.23 -21.13 6.89
N GLN A 312 15.00 -20.03 6.95
CA GLN A 312 15.14 -19.22 8.16
C GLN A 312 13.80 -18.64 8.60
N GLU A 313 13.02 -18.09 7.66
CA GLU A 313 11.68 -17.56 7.96
C GLU A 313 10.72 -18.67 8.45
N ALA A 314 10.77 -19.87 7.86
CA ALA A 314 9.95 -20.99 8.31
C ALA A 314 10.33 -21.45 9.72
N PHE A 315 11.61 -21.58 10.04
CA PHE A 315 12.04 -21.90 11.40
C PHE A 315 11.68 -20.80 12.39
N ALA A 316 11.76 -19.54 12.01
CA ALA A 316 11.32 -18.45 12.88
C ALA A 316 9.82 -18.47 13.16
N ILE A 317 9.01 -18.75 12.14
CA ILE A 317 7.56 -18.96 12.31
C ILE A 317 7.34 -20.14 13.27
N LEU A 318 8.00 -21.28 13.04
CA LEU A 318 7.87 -22.49 13.85
C LEU A 318 8.25 -22.23 15.31
N ALA A 319 9.38 -21.54 15.55
CA ALA A 319 9.80 -21.07 16.87
C ALA A 319 8.73 -20.18 17.53
N GLY A 320 8.10 -19.29 16.76
CA GLY A 320 6.99 -18.47 17.25
C GLY A 320 5.80 -19.32 17.69
N VAL A 321 5.36 -20.27 16.87
CA VAL A 321 4.24 -21.16 17.19
C VAL A 321 4.53 -22.03 18.41
N THR A 322 5.69 -22.67 18.46
CA THR A 322 6.06 -23.60 19.54
C THR A 322 6.56 -22.89 20.80
N GLY A 323 7.07 -21.66 20.67
CA GLY A 323 7.82 -20.91 21.68
C GLY A 323 9.25 -21.36 21.88
N ASP A 324 9.82 -22.09 20.93
CA ASP A 324 11.23 -22.47 20.96
C ASP A 324 12.11 -21.30 20.47
N TYR A 325 12.30 -20.29 21.32
CA TYR A 325 13.07 -19.09 20.97
C TYR A 325 14.58 -19.29 21.01
N ASP A 326 15.07 -20.39 21.59
CA ASP A 326 16.48 -20.81 21.46
C ASP A 326 16.80 -21.11 19.99
N MET A 327 15.90 -21.80 19.29
CA MET A 327 16.02 -22.02 17.85
C MET A 327 16.03 -20.70 17.08
N LEU A 328 15.13 -19.77 17.41
CA LEU A 328 15.10 -18.46 16.75
C LEU A 328 16.40 -17.68 16.96
N SER A 329 16.97 -17.75 18.16
CA SER A 329 18.26 -17.13 18.48
C SER A 329 19.39 -17.71 17.64
N GLY A 330 19.38 -19.03 17.42
CA GLY A 330 20.29 -19.68 16.48
C GLY A 330 20.12 -19.19 15.04
N VAL A 331 18.86 -18.99 14.58
CA VAL A 331 18.57 -18.46 13.24
C VAL A 331 19.07 -17.02 13.10
N ILE A 332 18.77 -16.16 14.08
CA ILE A 332 19.10 -14.73 14.06
C ILE A 332 20.60 -14.48 14.30
N GLY A 333 21.22 -15.24 15.21
CA GLY A 333 22.62 -15.06 15.62
C GLY A 333 23.65 -15.36 14.53
N THR A 334 23.23 -15.87 13.38
CA THR A 334 24.08 -16.07 12.20
C THR A 334 24.07 -14.87 11.23
N ALA A 335 23.21 -13.87 11.47
CA ALA A 335 23.05 -12.73 10.59
C ALA A 335 24.07 -11.61 10.91
N ASP A 336 24.67 -11.04 9.87
CA ASP A 336 25.46 -9.81 9.98
C ASP A 336 24.52 -8.60 10.06
N LEU A 337 24.32 -8.05 11.25
CA LEU A 337 23.42 -6.93 11.48
C LEU A 337 24.03 -5.56 11.12
N GLU A 338 25.32 -5.49 10.78
CA GLU A 338 25.95 -4.26 10.27
C GLU A 338 25.50 -3.96 8.83
N ASP A 339 25.20 -5.00 8.05
CA ASP A 339 24.59 -4.85 6.72
C ASP A 339 23.09 -4.50 6.85
N ILE A 340 22.73 -3.29 6.41
CA ILE A 340 21.35 -2.78 6.46
C ILE A 340 20.37 -3.76 5.81
N ARG A 341 20.74 -4.38 4.68
CA ARG A 341 19.86 -5.29 3.95
C ARG A 341 19.57 -6.56 4.76
N THR A 342 20.59 -7.10 5.41
CA THR A 342 20.52 -8.25 6.32
C THR A 342 19.73 -7.89 7.58
N LYS A 343 19.97 -6.71 8.18
CA LYS A 343 19.18 -6.18 9.29
C LYS A 343 17.68 -6.12 8.98
N HIS A 344 17.28 -5.62 7.81
CA HIS A 344 15.86 -5.61 7.41
C HIS A 344 15.28 -7.02 7.28
N LYS A 345 16.06 -7.97 6.74
CA LYS A 345 15.64 -9.37 6.63
C LYS A 345 15.45 -10.00 8.00
N THR A 346 16.42 -9.84 8.89
CA THR A 346 16.36 -10.37 10.27
C THR A 346 15.19 -9.76 11.05
N ALA A 347 14.93 -8.47 10.88
CA ALA A 347 13.75 -7.82 11.45
C ALA A 347 12.43 -8.41 10.93
N ALA A 348 12.36 -8.79 9.65
CA ALA A 348 11.19 -9.47 9.09
C ALA A 348 11.02 -10.89 9.64
N ILE A 349 12.12 -11.62 9.87
CA ILE A 349 12.14 -12.96 10.48
C ILE A 349 11.62 -12.90 11.92
N ALA A 350 12.14 -11.98 12.74
CA ALA A 350 11.66 -11.80 14.12
C ALA A 350 10.19 -11.34 14.17
N ALA A 351 9.78 -10.45 13.27
CA ALA A 351 8.38 -10.06 13.11
C ALA A 351 7.46 -11.23 12.70
N ALA A 352 7.95 -12.17 11.90
CA ALA A 352 7.19 -13.37 11.52
C ALA A 352 6.98 -14.30 12.72
N ALA A 353 8.03 -14.51 13.53
CA ALA A 353 7.94 -15.27 14.78
C ALA A 353 6.91 -14.67 15.75
N ALA A 354 6.94 -13.34 15.95
CA ALA A 354 5.96 -12.67 16.79
C ALA A 354 4.52 -12.88 16.29
N ARG A 355 4.24 -12.66 14.99
CA ARG A 355 2.87 -12.90 14.46
C ARG A 355 2.42 -14.35 14.65
N ALA A 356 3.34 -15.30 14.48
CA ALA A 356 3.07 -16.72 14.65
C ALA A 356 2.77 -17.07 16.12
N ALA A 357 3.54 -16.54 17.07
CA ALA A 357 3.28 -16.67 18.50
C ALA A 357 1.90 -16.16 18.89
N HIS A 358 1.45 -15.03 18.32
CA HIS A 358 0.11 -14.51 18.59
C HIS A 358 -0.97 -15.43 18.02
N GLY A 359 -0.80 -15.88 16.77
CA GLY A 359 -1.71 -16.83 16.13
C GLY A 359 -1.84 -18.16 16.90
N ALA A 360 -0.79 -18.58 17.59
CA ALA A 360 -0.77 -19.75 18.48
C ALA A 360 -1.42 -19.49 19.87
N GLY A 361 -1.92 -18.27 20.11
CA GLY A 361 -2.62 -17.91 21.35
C GLY A 361 -1.72 -17.48 22.50
N ARG A 362 -0.44 -17.16 22.25
CA ARG A 362 0.45 -16.61 23.28
C ARG A 362 0.02 -15.19 23.65
N THR A 363 0.19 -14.85 24.93
CA THR A 363 -0.29 -13.59 25.51
C THR A 363 0.79 -12.53 25.70
N ASP A 364 2.06 -12.92 25.67
CA ASP A 364 3.22 -12.05 25.83
C ASP A 364 4.38 -12.48 24.90
N LEU A 365 5.41 -11.64 24.87
CA LEU A 365 6.62 -11.81 24.06
C LEU A 365 7.91 -11.68 24.88
N ASP A 366 7.84 -11.67 26.21
CA ASP A 366 9.01 -11.33 27.04
C ASP A 366 10.19 -12.27 26.74
N ASP A 367 9.92 -13.58 26.68
CA ASP A 367 10.90 -14.59 26.29
C ASP A 367 11.48 -14.32 24.89
N LEU A 368 10.67 -13.92 23.90
CA LEU A 368 11.18 -13.58 22.57
C LEU A 368 12.08 -12.34 22.61
N LEU A 369 11.65 -11.28 23.31
CA LEU A 369 12.35 -10.00 23.33
C LEU A 369 13.70 -10.09 24.04
N ASP A 370 13.83 -10.98 25.02
CA ASP A 370 15.09 -11.25 25.71
C ASP A 370 16.16 -11.84 24.78
N HIS A 371 15.75 -12.49 23.70
CA HIS A 371 16.63 -13.05 22.68
C HIS A 371 16.96 -12.10 21.53
N LEU A 372 16.37 -10.90 21.52
CA LEU A 372 16.53 -9.93 20.44
C LEU A 372 17.36 -8.72 20.86
N ASP A 373 18.28 -8.33 19.99
CA ASP A 373 18.94 -7.03 20.08
C ASP A 373 17.92 -5.89 19.94
N PHE A 374 18.27 -4.72 20.52
CA PHE A 374 17.40 -3.53 20.53
C PHE A 374 16.83 -3.18 19.16
N ASP A 375 17.67 -3.26 18.14
CA ASP A 375 17.33 -2.97 16.73
C ASP A 375 16.24 -3.90 16.16
N LEU A 376 16.12 -5.11 16.68
CA LEU A 376 15.13 -6.10 16.25
C LEU A 376 13.87 -6.08 17.13
N ARG A 377 13.96 -5.55 18.37
CA ARG A 377 12.80 -5.45 19.28
C ARG A 377 11.69 -4.55 18.73
N MET A 378 12.03 -3.38 18.19
CA MET A 378 11.02 -2.44 17.66
C MET A 378 10.16 -3.02 16.52
N PRO A 379 10.73 -3.54 15.42
CA PRO A 379 9.92 -4.14 14.36
C PRO A 379 9.14 -5.37 14.84
N THR A 380 9.65 -6.11 15.82
CA THR A 380 8.98 -7.26 16.43
C THR A 380 7.76 -6.84 17.23
N LEU A 381 7.90 -5.85 18.12
CA LEU A 381 6.78 -5.28 18.88
C LEU A 381 5.73 -4.64 17.96
N ALA A 382 6.15 -3.95 16.90
CA ALA A 382 5.21 -3.39 15.93
C ALA A 382 4.40 -4.48 15.21
N ALA A 383 5.06 -5.58 14.81
CA ALA A 383 4.39 -6.73 14.20
C ALA A 383 3.43 -7.44 15.16
N TRP A 384 3.80 -7.58 16.44
CA TRP A 384 2.94 -8.14 17.48
C TRP A 384 1.71 -7.27 17.74
N ALA A 385 1.90 -5.97 17.96
CA ALA A 385 0.81 -5.02 18.18
C ALA A 385 -0.16 -5.01 16.99
N THR A 386 0.38 -5.03 15.76
CA THR A 386 -0.43 -5.16 14.53
C THR A 386 -1.28 -6.42 14.55
N ALA A 387 -0.69 -7.57 14.89
CA ALA A 387 -1.41 -8.84 14.94
C ALA A 387 -2.53 -8.83 15.99
N GLN A 388 -2.28 -8.27 17.18
CA GLN A 388 -3.29 -8.11 18.23
C GLN A 388 -4.45 -7.22 17.79
N PHE A 389 -4.16 -6.07 17.20
CA PHE A 389 -5.20 -5.17 16.68
C PHE A 389 -6.03 -5.83 15.58
N ASP A 390 -5.39 -6.53 14.64
CA ASP A 390 -6.07 -7.26 13.55
C ASP A 390 -6.95 -8.40 14.10
N ALA A 391 -6.55 -9.04 15.21
CA ALA A 391 -7.33 -10.04 15.93
C ALA A 391 -8.45 -9.44 16.79
N GLY A 392 -8.50 -8.12 16.95
CA GLY A 392 -9.46 -7.41 17.81
C GLY A 392 -9.07 -7.35 19.28
N ASP A 393 -7.85 -7.78 19.65
CA ASP A 393 -7.27 -7.57 20.99
C ASP A 393 -6.76 -6.13 21.12
N ILE A 394 -7.69 -5.19 21.25
CA ILE A 394 -7.37 -3.75 21.35
C ILE A 394 -6.55 -3.43 22.60
N ALA A 395 -6.85 -4.11 23.71
CA ALA A 395 -6.16 -3.87 24.99
C ALA A 395 -4.70 -4.35 24.94
N GLY A 396 -4.46 -5.57 24.45
CA GLY A 396 -3.13 -6.12 24.25
C GLY A 396 -2.34 -5.30 23.23
N GLY A 397 -2.93 -5.00 22.07
CA GLY A 397 -2.29 -4.16 21.04
C GLY A 397 -1.87 -2.79 21.58
N THR A 398 -2.72 -2.16 22.40
CA THR A 398 -2.40 -0.88 23.06
C THR A 398 -1.24 -1.02 24.05
N ALA A 399 -1.22 -2.10 24.84
CA ALA A 399 -0.16 -2.33 25.81
C ALA A 399 1.20 -2.52 25.12
N THR A 400 1.26 -3.37 24.08
CA THR A 400 2.47 -3.57 23.28
C THR A 400 2.88 -2.30 22.57
N TYR A 401 1.95 -1.52 22.02
CA TYR A 401 2.26 -0.25 21.40
C TYR A 401 2.90 0.75 22.39
N ARG A 402 2.48 0.77 23.65
CA ARG A 402 3.13 1.60 24.69
C ARG A 402 4.56 1.14 24.98
N GLN A 403 4.79 -0.18 25.07
CA GLN A 403 6.14 -0.72 25.21
C GLN A 403 7.03 -0.31 24.02
N PHE A 404 6.49 -0.43 22.81
CA PHE A 404 7.14 0.02 21.59
C PHE A 404 7.53 1.51 21.64
N ARG A 405 6.60 2.40 22.01
CA ARG A 405 6.89 3.83 22.16
C ARG A 405 7.95 4.13 23.22
N ALA A 406 8.06 3.30 24.24
CA ALA A 406 9.05 3.46 25.30
C ALA A 406 10.48 3.16 24.84
N LEU A 407 10.66 2.44 23.71
CA LEU A 407 11.99 2.14 23.15
C LEU A 407 12.66 3.36 22.52
N GLY A 408 11.90 4.40 22.16
CA GLY A 408 12.44 5.66 21.65
C GLY A 408 11.98 6.00 20.23
N PRO A 409 12.79 6.77 19.46
CA PRO A 409 12.39 7.27 18.17
C PRO A 409 12.28 6.16 17.10
N LEU A 410 11.41 6.41 16.12
CA LEU A 410 11.11 5.49 15.04
C LEU A 410 12.30 5.37 14.06
N PRO A 411 12.91 4.18 13.87
CA PRO A 411 14.01 3.99 12.93
C PRO A 411 13.48 4.05 11.49
N ARG A 412 14.16 4.75 10.59
CA ARG A 412 13.67 4.92 9.21
C ARG A 412 13.60 3.59 8.45
N GLU A 413 14.43 2.63 8.86
CA GLU A 413 14.65 1.35 8.21
C GLU A 413 13.43 0.41 8.31
N THR A 414 12.57 0.54 9.32
CA THR A 414 11.44 -0.41 9.49
C THR A 414 10.09 0.18 9.11
N PHE A 415 10.10 1.12 8.16
CA PHE A 415 8.91 1.82 7.64
C PHE A 415 7.72 0.91 7.32
N ARG A 416 7.96 -0.26 6.68
CA ARG A 416 6.87 -1.17 6.29
C ARG A 416 6.08 -1.69 7.50
N GLN A 417 6.77 -2.13 8.55
CA GLN A 417 6.13 -2.63 9.78
C GLN A 417 5.31 -1.53 10.47
N PHE A 418 5.79 -0.29 10.42
CA PHE A 418 5.09 0.84 11.03
C PHE A 418 3.91 1.37 10.21
N ARG A 419 3.98 1.26 8.88
CA ARG A 419 2.81 1.51 8.02
C ARG A 419 1.67 0.54 8.35
N ASP A 420 1.97 -0.74 8.53
CA ASP A 420 0.97 -1.74 8.94
C ASP A 420 0.40 -1.45 10.34
N LEU A 421 1.27 -1.12 11.30
CA LEU A 421 0.86 -0.73 12.65
C LEU A 421 -0.03 0.52 12.66
N SER A 422 0.33 1.56 11.91
CA SER A 422 -0.46 2.80 11.80
C SER A 422 -1.86 2.52 11.25
N ARG A 423 -2.00 1.67 10.22
CA ARG A 423 -3.30 1.22 9.72
C ARG A 423 -4.10 0.48 10.78
N ALA A 424 -3.46 -0.42 11.52
CA ALA A 424 -4.10 -1.19 12.57
C ALA A 424 -4.59 -0.28 13.72
N LEU A 425 -3.78 0.70 14.13
CA LEU A 425 -4.14 1.72 15.11
C LEU A 425 -5.33 2.56 14.66
N ALA A 426 -5.34 3.02 13.40
CA ALA A 426 -6.46 3.79 12.86
C ALA A 426 -7.76 2.98 12.89
N LYS A 427 -7.74 1.72 12.45
CA LYS A 427 -8.90 0.80 12.52
C LYS A 427 -9.37 0.55 13.95
N ALA A 428 -8.44 0.48 14.89
CA ALA A 428 -8.70 0.31 16.32
C ALA A 428 -9.20 1.60 17.02
N GLY A 429 -9.24 2.74 16.32
CA GLY A 429 -9.67 4.03 16.87
C GLY A 429 -8.57 4.83 17.57
N HIS A 430 -7.31 4.37 17.50
CA HIS A 430 -6.13 5.10 17.98
C HIS A 430 -5.61 6.08 16.92
N THR A 431 -6.49 6.95 16.38
CA THR A 431 -6.19 7.78 15.22
C THR A 431 -5.01 8.74 15.45
N SER A 432 -4.92 9.36 16.64
CA SER A 432 -3.82 10.29 16.95
C SER A 432 -2.45 9.60 16.85
N ASP A 433 -2.34 8.36 17.36
CA ASP A 433 -1.13 7.57 17.25
C ASP A 433 -0.84 7.11 15.80
N ALA A 434 -1.88 6.73 15.06
CA ALA A 434 -1.74 6.39 13.64
C ALA A 434 -1.19 7.58 12.82
N ILE A 435 -1.75 8.78 13.05
CA ILE A 435 -1.29 10.05 12.45
C ILE A 435 0.16 10.32 12.84
N HIS A 436 0.50 10.19 14.13
CA HIS A 436 1.86 10.43 14.61
C HIS A 436 2.89 9.58 13.86
N ILE A 437 2.62 8.29 13.69
CA ILE A 437 3.49 7.39 12.91
C ILE A 437 3.56 7.84 11.44
N ALA A 438 2.42 8.09 10.79
CA ALA A 438 2.37 8.45 9.38
C ALA A 438 3.13 9.76 9.08
N THR A 439 2.97 10.77 9.94
CA THR A 439 3.70 12.04 9.85
C THR A 439 5.19 11.87 10.11
N ALA A 440 5.59 11.04 11.10
CA ALA A 440 7.01 10.79 11.38
C ALA A 440 7.75 10.17 10.18
N TYR A 441 7.05 9.38 9.37
CA TYR A 441 7.57 8.81 8.13
C TYR A 441 7.30 9.63 6.87
N ARG A 442 6.58 10.75 6.99
CA ARG A 442 6.17 11.59 5.85
C ARG A 442 5.41 10.79 4.78
N ASP A 443 4.52 9.90 5.21
CA ASP A 443 3.73 9.04 4.31
C ASP A 443 2.37 9.69 4.01
N ALA A 444 2.34 10.58 3.01
CA ALA A 444 1.14 11.29 2.59
C ALA A 444 -0.01 10.34 2.18
N PRO A 445 0.23 9.26 1.40
CA PRO A 445 -0.81 8.27 1.12
C PRO A 445 -1.41 7.65 2.39
N LEU A 446 -0.58 7.27 3.38
CA LEU A 446 -1.10 6.72 4.63
C LEU A 446 -1.93 7.73 5.44
N LEU A 447 -1.55 9.01 5.45
CA LEU A 447 -2.37 10.07 6.06
C LEU A 447 -3.74 10.19 5.38
N ALA A 448 -3.79 10.12 4.04
CA ALA A 448 -5.06 10.10 3.32
C ALA A 448 -5.89 8.84 3.63
N GLU A 449 -5.25 7.65 3.75
CA GLU A 449 -5.92 6.42 4.18
C GLU A 449 -6.56 6.61 5.58
N ILE A 450 -5.84 7.23 6.52
CA ILE A 450 -6.37 7.53 7.86
C ILE A 450 -7.52 8.53 7.77
N ALA A 451 -7.39 9.60 6.99
CA ALA A 451 -8.40 10.64 6.85
C ALA A 451 -9.75 10.06 6.39
N VAL A 452 -9.77 9.19 5.37
CA VAL A 452 -11.01 8.59 4.87
C VAL A 452 -11.61 7.56 5.82
N THR A 453 -10.84 7.05 6.79
CA THR A 453 -11.37 6.17 7.85
C THR A 453 -12.03 6.91 9.01
N LEU A 454 -11.74 8.20 9.21
CA LEU A 454 -12.27 8.99 10.34
C LEU A 454 -13.80 9.17 10.30
N ASP A 455 -14.37 9.21 9.11
CA ASP A 455 -15.81 9.37 8.91
C ASP A 455 -16.58 8.05 8.85
N CYS A 456 -15.87 6.93 8.91
CA CYS A 456 -16.50 5.64 9.14
C CYS A 456 -16.78 5.54 10.65
N PRO A 457 -18.05 5.62 11.13
CA PRO A 457 -18.36 5.31 12.52
C PRO A 457 -17.73 3.95 12.83
N SER A 458 -16.79 3.96 13.77
CA SER A 458 -15.82 2.89 13.97
C SER A 458 -16.48 1.50 13.95
N ALA A 459 -15.78 0.51 13.40
CA ALA A 459 -16.15 -0.89 13.60
C ALA A 459 -16.25 -1.23 15.11
N ALA A 460 -15.60 -0.47 16.00
CA ALA A 460 -15.76 -0.55 17.45
C ALA A 460 -17.20 -0.24 17.90
N LEU A 461 -17.89 0.73 17.31
CA LEU A 461 -19.34 0.93 17.51
C LEU A 461 -20.15 -0.26 17.00
N SER A 462 -19.70 -0.93 15.93
CA SER A 462 -20.37 -2.14 15.41
C SER A 462 -20.13 -3.38 16.29
N ALA A 463 -18.95 -3.51 16.91
CA ALA A 463 -18.60 -4.60 17.82
C ALA A 463 -19.29 -4.42 19.19
N GLN A 464 -19.29 -3.21 19.75
CA GLN A 464 -20.08 -2.88 20.95
C GLN A 464 -21.59 -3.02 20.68
N ALA A 465 -22.07 -2.55 19.52
CA ALA A 465 -23.48 -2.70 19.16
C ALA A 465 -23.88 -4.16 18.93
N ARG A 466 -23.00 -5.06 18.46
CA ARG A 466 -23.30 -6.52 18.41
C ARG A 466 -23.50 -7.13 19.80
N VAL A 467 -22.83 -6.61 20.83
CA VAL A 467 -23.02 -7.05 22.22
C VAL A 467 -24.30 -6.44 22.84
N THR A 468 -24.76 -5.27 22.37
CA THR A 468 -25.95 -4.59 22.94
C THR A 468 -27.25 -4.74 22.14
N LEU A 469 -27.22 -5.16 20.86
CA LEU A 469 -28.38 -5.16 19.95
C LEU A 469 -29.16 -6.49 19.93
N ASN A 470 -29.85 -6.77 21.04
CA ASN A 470 -30.97 -7.72 21.09
C ASN A 470 -32.36 -7.01 21.04
N ARG A 471 -32.45 -5.75 20.58
CA ARG A 471 -33.72 -5.01 20.45
C ARG A 471 -34.01 -4.57 19.01
N ALA A 472 -35.20 -4.92 18.53
CA ALA A 472 -35.63 -4.86 17.12
C ALA A 472 -35.60 -3.47 16.41
N PRO A 473 -35.86 -2.31 17.05
CA PRO A 473 -35.97 -1.05 16.31
C PRO A 473 -34.60 -0.46 15.87
N LEU A 474 -33.49 -0.88 16.46
CA LEU A 474 -32.14 -0.37 16.12
C LEU A 474 -31.50 -1.08 14.91
N ARG A 475 -32.10 -2.17 14.42
CA ARG A 475 -31.59 -2.92 13.25
C ARG A 475 -31.69 -2.15 11.92
N ARG A 476 -32.62 -1.18 11.79
CA ARG A 476 -32.76 -0.38 10.55
C ARG A 476 -31.73 0.75 10.46
N ALA A 477 -31.43 1.43 11.56
CA ALA A 477 -30.40 2.47 11.59
C ALA A 477 -28.99 1.89 11.35
N ALA A 478 -28.69 0.75 11.98
CA ALA A 478 -27.43 0.04 11.76
C ALA A 478 -27.27 -0.46 10.30
N ARG A 479 -28.35 -0.84 9.61
CA ARG A 479 -28.30 -1.24 8.19
C ARG A 479 -28.05 -0.07 7.23
N ALA A 480 -28.54 1.13 7.55
CA ALA A 480 -28.28 2.32 6.74
C ALA A 480 -26.82 2.79 6.85
N CYS A 481 -26.24 2.79 8.06
CA CYS A 481 -24.82 3.09 8.27
C CYS A 481 -23.90 1.98 7.74
N ALA A 482 -24.30 0.71 7.88
CA ALA A 482 -23.56 -0.43 7.32
C ALA A 482 -23.59 -0.46 5.78
N GLY A 483 -24.62 0.04 5.11
CA GLY A 483 -24.68 0.02 3.64
C GLY A 483 -23.54 0.79 2.95
N GLY A 484 -23.14 1.93 3.52
CA GLY A 484 -21.98 2.72 3.07
C GLY A 484 -20.66 2.21 3.64
N CYS A 485 -20.57 2.02 4.97
CA CYS A 485 -19.30 1.64 5.62
C CYS A 485 -18.89 0.17 5.42
N THR A 486 -19.83 -0.77 5.29
CA THR A 486 -19.45 -2.16 4.98
C THR A 486 -18.96 -2.26 3.55
N ARG A 487 -19.44 -1.41 2.63
CA ARG A 487 -18.77 -1.23 1.33
C ARG A 487 -17.37 -0.66 1.56
N VAL A 488 -17.11 0.38 2.35
CA VAL A 488 -15.71 0.82 2.58
C VAL A 488 -14.81 -0.25 3.22
N CYS A 489 -15.31 -1.02 4.19
CA CYS A 489 -14.53 -2.09 4.85
C CYS A 489 -14.41 -3.40 4.04
N THR A 490 -15.28 -3.65 3.05
CA THR A 490 -15.19 -4.83 2.15
C THR A 490 -14.88 -4.49 0.69
N ALA A 491 -14.99 -3.23 0.27
CA ALA A 491 -14.66 -2.69 -1.06
C ALA A 491 -13.19 -2.31 -1.17
N GLY A 492 -12.43 -2.37 -0.07
CA GLY A 492 -11.01 -2.72 -0.15
C GLY A 492 -10.75 -4.11 -0.78
N VAL A 493 -11.81 -4.92 -1.01
CA VAL A 493 -11.78 -6.27 -1.60
C VAL A 493 -12.96 -6.53 -2.58
N ARG A 494 -13.80 -5.55 -2.88
CA ARG A 494 -14.97 -5.72 -3.78
C ARG A 494 -15.08 -4.53 -4.72
N GLY A 495 -14.71 -4.78 -5.98
CA GLY A 495 -14.87 -3.86 -7.09
C GLY A 495 -16.31 -3.35 -7.19
N VAL A 496 -16.44 -2.03 -7.18
CA VAL A 496 -17.67 -1.33 -7.58
C VAL A 496 -17.45 -0.87 -9.02
N TYR A 497 -17.83 -1.70 -9.98
CA TYR A 497 -18.11 -1.29 -11.35
C TYR A 497 -19.38 -2.03 -11.81
N LEU A 498 -20.52 -1.51 -11.37
CA LEU A 498 -21.80 -1.69 -12.05
C LEU A 498 -22.51 -0.34 -12.01
N GLY A 499 -22.36 0.40 -13.10
CA GLY A 499 -22.94 1.72 -13.36
C GLY A 499 -22.60 2.12 -14.78
#